data_AF-A0A3A8P3T1-F1
#
_entry.id   AF-A0A3A8P3T1-F1
#
_cell.length_a   1.000
_cell.length_b   1.000
_cell.length_c   1.000
_cell.angle_alpha   90.00
_cell.angle_beta   90.00
_cell.angle_gamma   90.00
#
_symmetry.space_group_name_H-M   'P 1'
#
loop_
_entity.id
_entity.type
_entity.pdbx_description
1 polymer ?
#
loop_
_entity_poly.entity_id
_entity_poly.type
_entity_poly.pdbx_seq_one_letter_code
_entity_poly.pdbx_strand_id
1 'polypeptide(L)'
;MVFGCRSATPGAAKVPGTPFNPQTAGCYERMAKVGPAYQQGYQEMAALLGEPAPLVSLLPRVVSTHERVLQAGRAAPVNPKMLEEDVYLCCMRDTLEGRVAREVRATVDADAGTQDKRARLEALLEGVRGLPWSGPKWTTMERPAIEKHVQDALAALP
;
A
#
# COMPACT_ATOMS: atom_id res chain seq x y z
N MET A 1 4.40 9.04 -15.54
CA MET A 1 4.12 10.28 -14.80
C MET A 1 2.81 10.06 -14.08
N VAL A 2 2.80 9.99 -12.74
CA VAL A 2 1.58 9.65 -11.97
C VAL A 2 0.76 10.91 -11.72
N PHE A 3 -0.05 11.30 -12.69
CA PHE A 3 -0.97 12.44 -12.62
C PHE A 3 -2.38 11.92 -12.33
N GLY A 4 -2.73 11.71 -11.05
CA GLY A 4 -4.16 11.61 -10.75
C GLY A 4 -4.66 10.92 -9.48
N CYS A 5 -3.85 10.47 -8.51
CA CYS A 5 -4.46 10.17 -7.21
C CYS A 5 -4.85 11.50 -6.56
N ARG A 6 -6.11 11.94 -6.75
CA ARG A 6 -6.77 12.72 -5.70
C ARG A 6 -6.77 11.80 -4.49
N SER A 7 -6.04 12.16 -3.44
CA SER A 7 -6.22 11.57 -2.13
C SER A 7 -7.71 11.47 -1.87
N ALA A 8 -8.20 10.34 -1.37
CA ALA A 8 -9.53 10.31 -0.82
C ALA A 8 -9.55 11.45 0.22
N THR A 9 -10.23 12.56 -0.10
CA THR A 9 -10.51 13.60 0.87
C THR A 9 -11.08 12.87 2.07
N PRO A 10 -10.58 13.08 3.30
CA PRO A 10 -11.10 12.39 4.45
C PRO A 10 -12.55 12.83 4.62
N GLY A 11 -13.48 12.06 4.06
CA GLY A 11 -14.88 12.15 4.42
C GLY A 11 -14.94 11.89 5.92
N ALA A 12 -15.33 12.94 6.65
CA ALA A 12 -15.52 13.01 8.10
C ALA A 12 -14.44 12.26 8.91
N ALA A 13 -13.44 13.00 9.40
CA ALA A 13 -12.54 12.65 10.50
C ALA A 13 -12.57 11.17 10.91
N LYS A 14 -11.74 10.33 10.27
CA LYS A 14 -11.59 8.92 10.66
C LYS A 14 -11.17 8.86 12.12
N VAL A 15 -12.06 8.32 12.95
CA VAL A 15 -11.75 7.93 14.32
C VAL A 15 -10.52 7.01 14.30
N PRO A 16 -9.49 7.25 15.14
CA PRO A 16 -8.36 6.35 15.28
C PRO A 16 -8.86 4.93 15.56
N GLY A 17 -8.44 3.96 14.75
CA GLY A 17 -8.86 2.55 14.89
C GLY A 17 -9.95 2.07 13.93
N THR A 18 -10.48 2.94 13.06
CA THR A 18 -11.42 2.50 11.99
C THR A 18 -10.69 1.64 10.95
N PRO A 19 -11.14 0.40 10.67
CA PRO A 19 -10.53 -0.44 9.64
C PRO A 19 -10.53 0.25 8.27
N PHE A 20 -9.47 0.03 7.51
CA PHE A 20 -9.41 0.43 6.11
C PHE A 20 -10.56 -0.23 5.32
N ASN A 21 -11.45 0.58 4.73
CA ASN A 21 -12.53 0.12 3.87
C ASN A 21 -12.20 0.45 2.39
N PRO A 22 -11.90 -0.55 1.54
CA PRO A 22 -11.60 -0.34 0.13
C PRO A 22 -12.79 0.15 -0.70
N GLN A 23 -14.02 0.10 -0.19
CA GLN A 23 -15.22 0.48 -0.96
C GLN A 23 -15.45 2.00 -1.03
N THR A 24 -14.71 2.82 -0.26
CA THR A 24 -14.94 4.27 -0.17
C THR A 24 -13.86 5.12 -0.86
N ALA A 25 -12.85 4.49 -1.46
CA ALA A 25 -11.80 5.19 -2.21
C ALA A 25 -12.10 5.15 -3.72
N GLY A 26 -12.19 6.31 -4.36
CA GLY A 26 -12.58 6.43 -5.78
C GLY A 26 -11.63 5.75 -6.78
N CYS A 27 -10.49 5.24 -6.33
CA CYS A 27 -9.60 4.42 -7.15
C CYS A 27 -10.20 3.02 -7.43
N TYR A 28 -10.93 2.41 -6.49
CA TYR A 28 -11.52 1.06 -6.63
C TYR A 28 -12.67 1.01 -7.64
N GLU A 29 -13.50 2.04 -7.68
CA GLU A 29 -14.54 2.17 -8.71
C GLU A 29 -13.94 2.30 -10.13
N ARG A 30 -12.79 2.97 -10.23
CA ARG A 30 -12.06 3.12 -11.49
C ARG A 30 -11.30 1.85 -11.87
N MET A 31 -10.86 1.06 -10.89
CA MET A 31 -10.21 -0.23 -11.14
C MET A 31 -11.10 -1.18 -11.94
N ALA A 32 -12.42 -1.15 -11.76
CA ALA A 32 -13.35 -1.95 -12.57
C ALA A 32 -13.35 -1.58 -14.08
N LYS A 33 -12.71 -0.47 -14.47
CA LYS A 33 -12.67 0.08 -15.83
C LYS A 33 -11.29 0.06 -16.48
N VAL A 34 -10.24 -0.32 -15.77
CA VAL A 34 -8.89 -0.45 -16.35
C VAL A 34 -8.75 -1.74 -17.15
N GLY A 35 -7.73 -1.83 -18.00
CA GLY A 35 -7.46 -3.04 -18.77
C GLY A 35 -7.22 -4.30 -17.91
N PRO A 36 -7.46 -5.51 -18.47
CA PRO A 36 -7.41 -6.77 -17.71
C PRO A 36 -6.10 -7.03 -16.96
N ALA A 37 -4.96 -6.62 -17.52
CA ALA A 37 -3.65 -6.80 -16.89
C ALA A 37 -3.56 -6.07 -15.54
N TYR A 38 -4.04 -4.84 -15.47
CA TYR A 38 -4.06 -4.06 -14.23
C TYR A 38 -5.15 -4.55 -13.26
N GLN A 39 -6.31 -4.99 -13.77
CA GLN A 39 -7.38 -5.54 -12.93
C GLN A 39 -6.95 -6.82 -12.21
N GLN A 40 -6.48 -7.81 -12.98
CA GLN A 40 -6.02 -9.09 -12.46
C GLN A 40 -4.80 -8.87 -11.56
N GLY A 41 -3.85 -8.05 -12.02
CA GLY A 41 -2.69 -7.68 -11.25
C GLY A 41 -3.02 -7.04 -9.89
N TYR A 42 -4.02 -6.16 -9.85
CA TYR A 42 -4.51 -5.59 -8.60
C TYR A 42 -5.13 -6.65 -7.68
N GLN A 43 -5.96 -7.55 -8.21
CA GLN A 43 -6.58 -8.63 -7.43
C GLN A 43 -5.53 -9.54 -6.80
N GLU A 44 -4.52 -9.94 -7.58
CA GLU A 44 -3.40 -10.77 -7.09
C GLU A 44 -2.62 -10.06 -5.97
N MET A 45 -2.31 -8.78 -6.16
CA MET A 45 -1.62 -7.98 -5.14
C MET A 45 -2.47 -7.79 -3.88
N ALA A 46 -3.77 -7.57 -4.02
CA ALA A 46 -4.68 -7.41 -2.89
C ALA A 46 -4.81 -8.73 -2.10
N ALA A 47 -4.86 -9.87 -2.78
CA ALA A 47 -4.84 -11.18 -2.14
C ALA A 47 -3.53 -11.40 -1.39
N LEU A 48 -2.39 -11.09 -2.01
CA LEU A 48 -1.07 -11.19 -1.39
C LEU A 48 -0.95 -10.31 -0.13
N LEU A 49 -1.36 -9.05 -0.23
CA LEU A 49 -1.41 -8.11 0.91
C LEU A 49 -2.53 -8.43 1.91
N GLY A 50 -3.34 -9.45 1.65
CA GLY A 50 -4.35 -10.01 2.55
C GLY A 50 -3.88 -11.26 3.31
N GLU A 51 -2.74 -11.87 2.93
CA GLU A 51 -2.25 -13.10 3.55
C GLU A 51 -1.94 -12.92 5.05
N PRO A 52 -2.30 -13.88 5.92
CA PRO A 52 -2.07 -13.81 7.37
C PRO A 52 -0.61 -14.15 7.75
N ALA A 53 0.35 -13.43 7.17
CA ALA A 53 1.78 -13.55 7.44
C ALA A 53 2.38 -12.16 7.77
N PRO A 54 3.56 -12.03 8.37
CA PRO A 54 4.20 -10.72 8.53
C PRO A 54 4.44 -10.06 7.16
N LEU A 55 4.07 -8.78 6.97
CA LEU A 55 4.20 -8.06 5.69
C LEU A 55 5.62 -8.09 5.18
N VAL A 56 6.61 -7.94 6.06
CA VAL A 56 8.04 -8.00 5.70
C VAL A 56 8.37 -9.30 4.94
N SER A 57 7.76 -10.42 5.32
CA SER A 57 7.95 -11.72 4.65
C SER A 57 7.27 -11.80 3.28
N LEU A 58 6.26 -10.97 3.04
CA LEU A 58 5.50 -10.90 1.79
C LEU A 58 6.12 -9.92 0.78
N LEU A 59 6.91 -8.95 1.24
CA LEU A 59 7.46 -7.87 0.39
C LEU A 59 8.19 -8.38 -0.87
N PRO A 60 9.02 -9.44 -0.85
CA PRO A 60 9.66 -9.93 -2.07
C PRO A 60 8.64 -10.34 -3.14
N ARG A 61 7.57 -11.04 -2.74
CA ARG A 61 6.47 -11.44 -3.65
C ARG A 61 5.65 -10.24 -4.10
N VAL A 62 5.45 -9.24 -3.24
CA VAL A 62 4.76 -7.99 -3.56
C VAL A 62 5.52 -7.25 -4.65
N VAL A 63 6.85 -7.13 -4.51
CA VAL A 63 7.72 -6.50 -5.49
C VAL A 63 7.66 -7.23 -6.83
N SER A 64 7.92 -8.53 -6.86
CA SER A 64 7.94 -9.30 -8.12
C SER A 64 6.60 -9.28 -8.84
N THR A 65 5.50 -9.33 -8.08
CA THR A 65 4.14 -9.28 -8.64
C THR A 65 3.85 -7.89 -9.19
N HIS A 66 4.21 -6.82 -8.48
CA HIS A 66 4.05 -5.46 -8.95
C HIS A 66 4.78 -5.20 -10.28
N GLU A 67 6.05 -5.61 -10.38
CA GLU A 67 6.86 -5.45 -11.58
C GLU A 67 6.25 -6.18 -12.78
N ARG A 68 5.81 -7.44 -12.58
CA ARG A 68 5.13 -8.22 -13.62
C ARG A 68 3.86 -7.52 -14.10
N VAL A 69 3.06 -6.95 -13.19
CA VAL A 69 1.82 -6.25 -13.53
C VAL A 69 2.10 -4.98 -14.33
N LEU A 70 3.09 -4.18 -13.92
CA LEU A 70 3.50 -3.00 -14.69
C LEU A 70 4.00 -3.37 -16.08
N GLN A 71 4.80 -4.44 -16.19
CA GLN A 71 5.27 -4.92 -17.49
C GLN A 71 4.12 -5.35 -18.39
N ALA A 72 3.19 -6.16 -17.88
CA ALA A 72 2.03 -6.64 -18.63
C ALA A 72 1.09 -5.49 -19.03
N GLY A 73 0.83 -4.55 -18.11
CA GLY A 73 -0.04 -3.41 -18.36
C GLY A 73 0.53 -2.42 -19.37
N ARG A 74 1.85 -2.20 -19.39
CA ARG A 74 2.54 -1.35 -20.39
C ARG A 74 2.65 -2.01 -21.76
N ALA A 75 2.65 -3.34 -21.83
CA ALA A 75 2.63 -4.09 -23.08
C ALA A 75 1.22 -4.17 -23.71
N ALA A 76 0.17 -3.87 -22.94
CA ALA A 76 -1.21 -3.89 -23.41
C ALA A 76 -1.56 -2.64 -24.24
N PRO A 77 -2.59 -2.71 -25.11
CA PRO A 77 -3.07 -1.54 -25.84
C PRO A 77 -3.46 -0.39 -24.91
N VAL A 78 -2.93 0.81 -25.20
CA VAL A 78 -3.19 2.01 -24.40
C VAL A 78 -4.64 2.45 -24.55
N ASN A 79 -5.33 2.66 -23.43
CA ASN A 79 -6.63 3.31 -23.39
C ASN A 79 -6.47 4.84 -23.35
N PRO A 80 -6.74 5.58 -24.43
CA PRO A 80 -6.50 7.03 -24.46
C PRO A 80 -7.42 7.84 -23.53
N LYS A 81 -8.50 7.22 -23.01
CA LYS A 81 -9.47 7.87 -22.14
C LYS A 81 -9.12 7.75 -20.65
N MET A 82 -8.09 6.98 -20.29
CA MET A 82 -7.79 6.67 -18.90
C MET A 82 -6.30 6.44 -18.67
N LEU A 83 -5.77 7.00 -17.59
CA LEU A 83 -4.44 6.67 -17.07
C LEU A 83 -4.53 5.39 -16.23
N GLU A 84 -4.58 4.24 -16.88
CA GLU A 84 -4.84 2.95 -16.24
C GLU A 84 -3.75 2.55 -15.25
N GLU A 85 -2.47 2.78 -15.60
CA GLU A 85 -1.34 2.56 -14.70
C GLU A 85 -1.49 3.40 -13.42
N ASP A 86 -1.89 4.67 -13.55
CA ASP A 86 -2.08 5.54 -12.40
C ASP A 86 -3.20 5.04 -11.49
N VAL A 87 -4.32 4.58 -12.04
CA VAL A 87 -5.41 3.97 -11.26
C VAL A 87 -4.90 2.75 -10.50
N TYR A 88 -4.14 1.87 -11.16
CA TYR A 88 -3.51 0.71 -10.53
C TYR A 88 -2.59 1.12 -9.36
N LEU A 89 -1.67 2.05 -9.60
CA LEU A 89 -0.73 2.54 -8.59
C LEU A 89 -1.45 3.18 -7.39
N CYS A 90 -2.53 3.94 -7.63
CA CYS A 90 -3.31 4.55 -6.55
C CYS A 90 -3.99 3.51 -5.66
N CYS A 91 -4.63 2.48 -6.24
CA CYS A 91 -5.24 1.39 -5.48
C CYS A 91 -4.21 0.57 -4.73
N MET A 92 -3.07 0.29 -5.36
CA MET A 92 -1.98 -0.46 -4.75
C MET A 92 -1.44 0.20 -3.51
N ARG A 93 -1.20 1.52 -3.58
CA ARG A 93 -0.73 2.28 -2.43
C ARG A 93 -1.77 2.28 -1.29
N ASP A 94 -3.05 2.49 -1.58
CA ASP A 94 -4.09 2.46 -0.52
C ASP A 94 -4.12 1.11 0.20
N THR A 95 -4.04 0.01 -0.56
CA THR A 95 -4.02 -1.35 -0.01
C THR A 95 -2.75 -1.60 0.81
N LEU A 96 -1.58 -1.14 0.35
CA LEU A 96 -0.32 -1.26 1.10
C LEU A 96 -0.38 -0.46 2.40
N GLU A 97 -0.81 0.80 2.37
CA GLU A 97 -0.94 1.64 3.56
C GLU A 97 -1.89 1.01 4.58
N GLY A 98 -3.05 0.54 4.13
CA GLY A 98 -4.01 -0.17 4.98
C GLY A 98 -3.44 -1.45 5.59
N ARG A 99 -2.55 -2.16 4.87
CA ARG A 99 -1.86 -3.34 5.39
C ARG A 99 -0.78 -2.97 6.41
N VAL A 100 0.04 -1.95 6.15
CA VAL A 100 1.05 -1.45 7.10
C VAL A 100 0.39 -1.01 8.40
N ALA A 101 -0.70 -0.24 8.34
CA ALA A 101 -1.43 0.20 9.53
C ALA A 101 -1.98 -0.97 10.36
N ARG A 102 -2.46 -2.04 9.72
CA ARG A 102 -2.89 -3.27 10.42
C ARG A 102 -1.72 -3.98 11.10
N GLU A 103 -0.57 -4.04 10.46
CA GLU A 103 0.63 -4.69 11.01
C GLU A 103 1.23 -3.91 12.19
N VAL A 104 1.26 -2.58 12.09
CA VAL A 104 1.64 -1.70 13.19
C VAL A 104 0.75 -1.95 14.39
N ARG A 105 -0.58 -1.93 14.20
CA ARG A 105 -1.53 -2.19 15.29
C ARG A 105 -1.32 -3.58 15.89
N ALA A 106 -1.22 -4.61 15.06
CA ALA A 106 -0.98 -5.98 15.54
C ALA A 106 0.34 -6.11 16.33
N THR A 107 1.37 -5.37 15.96
CA THR A 107 2.66 -5.36 16.66
C THR A 107 2.57 -4.63 18.01
N VAL A 108 1.88 -3.47 18.05
CA VAL A 108 1.66 -2.70 19.28
C VAL A 108 0.80 -3.48 20.27
N ASP A 109 -0.27 -4.13 19.79
CA ASP A 109 -1.23 -4.90 20.59
C ASP A 109 -0.69 -6.28 20.99
N ALA A 110 0.43 -6.74 20.42
CA ALA A 110 1.01 -8.05 20.73
C ALA A 110 1.45 -8.14 22.20
N ASP A 111 1.28 -9.33 22.79
CA ASP A 111 1.89 -9.68 24.07
C ASP A 111 3.37 -10.04 23.86
N ALA A 112 4.20 -9.00 23.71
CA ALA A 112 5.62 -9.09 23.44
C ALA A 112 6.37 -7.96 24.19
N GLY A 113 7.65 -8.19 24.48
CA GLY A 113 8.49 -7.17 25.12
C GLY A 113 8.68 -5.94 24.23
N THR A 114 8.93 -4.78 24.84
CA THR A 114 9.15 -3.51 24.12
C THR A 114 10.25 -3.62 23.06
N GLN A 115 11.33 -4.34 23.34
CA GLN A 115 12.43 -4.55 22.39
C GLN A 115 11.98 -5.37 21.17
N ASP A 116 11.17 -6.40 21.36
CA ASP A 116 10.65 -7.22 20.26
C ASP A 116 9.68 -6.40 19.39
N LYS A 117 8.82 -5.59 20.01
CA LYS A 117 7.92 -4.68 19.30
C LYS A 117 8.69 -3.68 18.46
N ARG A 118 9.73 -3.07 19.04
CA ARG A 118 10.62 -2.13 18.35
C ARG A 118 11.31 -2.79 17.16
N ALA A 119 11.92 -3.95 17.34
CA ALA A 119 12.60 -4.69 16.28
C ALA A 119 11.66 -5.03 15.11
N ARG A 120 10.41 -5.44 15.39
CA ARG A 120 9.40 -5.71 14.36
C ARG A 120 8.98 -4.45 13.60
N LEU A 121 8.76 -3.34 14.30
CA LEU A 121 8.41 -2.07 13.66
C LEU A 121 9.57 -1.50 12.83
N GLU A 122 10.82 -1.62 13.31
CA GLU A 122 12.01 -1.22 12.56
C GLU A 122 12.18 -2.07 11.29
N ALA A 123 12.01 -3.40 11.38
CA ALA A 123 12.02 -4.27 10.22
C ALA A 123 10.92 -3.92 9.20
N LEU A 124 9.73 -3.55 9.67
CA LEU A 124 8.63 -3.08 8.83
C LEU A 124 8.98 -1.76 8.13
N LEU A 125 9.56 -0.81 8.86
CA LEU A 125 9.99 0.49 8.32
C LEU A 125 11.06 0.31 7.23
N GLU A 126 12.08 -0.49 7.51
CA GLU A 126 13.14 -0.82 6.54
C GLU A 126 12.58 -1.55 5.33
N GLY A 127 11.63 -2.47 5.52
CA GLY A 127 10.93 -3.14 4.44
C GLY A 127 10.19 -2.16 3.52
N VAL A 128 9.45 -1.19 4.09
CA VAL A 128 8.74 -0.17 3.30
C VAL A 128 9.72 0.75 2.56
N ARG A 129 10.84 1.12 3.20
CA ARG A 129 11.89 1.94 2.57
C ARG A 129 12.58 1.23 1.42
N GLY A 130 12.77 -0.09 1.54
CA GLY A 130 13.39 -0.96 0.55
C GLY A 130 12.54 -1.29 -0.68
N LEU A 131 11.27 -0.86 -0.72
CA LEU A 131 10.43 -1.06 -1.89
C LEU A 131 11.04 -0.34 -3.12
N PRO A 132 11.26 -1.02 -4.26
CA PRO A 132 11.89 -0.47 -5.46
C PRO A 132 10.92 0.41 -6.27
N TRP A 133 9.90 0.96 -5.62
CA TRP A 133 8.95 1.87 -6.24
C TRP A 133 9.60 3.25 -6.34
N SER A 134 9.33 3.95 -7.44
CA SER A 134 10.03 5.17 -7.79
C SER A 134 9.10 6.22 -8.35
N GLY A 135 9.60 7.46 -8.42
CA GLY A 135 8.88 8.61 -8.94
C GLY A 135 8.64 9.68 -7.87
N PRO A 136 8.57 10.97 -8.26
CA PRO A 136 8.54 12.09 -7.32
C PRO A 136 7.45 11.92 -6.26
N LYS A 137 6.23 11.58 -6.68
CA LYS A 137 5.09 11.39 -5.79
C LYS A 137 5.29 10.28 -4.76
N TRP A 138 5.84 9.13 -5.16
CA TRP A 138 6.16 8.05 -4.22
C TRP A 138 7.20 8.52 -3.20
N THR A 139 8.28 9.13 -3.67
CA THR A 139 9.41 9.52 -2.82
C THR A 139 9.11 10.69 -1.88
N THR A 140 8.29 11.66 -2.29
CA THR A 140 8.06 12.90 -1.54
C THR A 140 6.75 12.93 -0.77
N MET A 141 5.78 12.10 -1.12
CA MET A 141 4.44 12.12 -0.50
C MET A 141 4.01 10.76 0.03
N GLU A 142 3.91 9.75 -0.83
CA GLU A 142 3.21 8.51 -0.48
C GLU A 142 4.04 7.63 0.47
N ARG A 143 5.33 7.41 0.18
CA ARG A 143 6.19 6.62 1.07
C ARG A 143 6.34 7.29 2.45
N PRO A 144 6.63 8.61 2.56
CA PRO A 144 6.64 9.27 3.87
C PRO A 144 5.33 9.14 4.66
N ALA A 145 4.17 9.19 3.99
CA ALA A 145 2.88 9.01 4.65
C ALA A 145 2.71 7.59 5.23
N ILE A 146 3.15 6.56 4.48
CA ILE A 146 3.14 5.17 4.95
C ILE A 146 4.15 4.97 6.10
N GLU A 147 5.38 5.47 5.94
CA GLU A 147 6.43 5.42 6.96
C GLU A 147 5.98 6.06 8.28
N LYS A 148 5.21 7.15 8.21
CA LYS A 148 4.71 7.87 9.39
C LYS A 148 3.91 6.98 10.34
N HIS A 149 3.09 6.05 9.83
CA HIS A 149 2.35 5.11 10.69
C HIS A 149 3.27 4.28 11.58
N VAL A 150 4.43 3.86 11.03
CA VAL A 150 5.41 3.05 11.74
C VAL A 150 6.26 3.91 12.69
N GLN A 151 6.66 5.10 12.24
CA GLN A 151 7.44 6.05 13.03
C GLN A 151 6.67 6.55 14.27
N ASP A 152 5.39 6.89 14.10
CA ASP A 152 4.54 7.33 15.22
C ASP A 152 4.38 6.19 16.26
N ALA A 153 4.26 4.94 15.80
CA ALA A 153 4.21 3.78 16.71
C ALA A 153 5.54 3.52 17.43
N LEU A 154 6.67 3.65 16.74
CA LEU A 154 8.00 3.54 17.34
C LEU A 154 8.24 4.61 18.41
N ALA A 155 7.79 5.84 18.17
CA ALA A 155 7.91 6.95 19.12
C ALA A 155 7.00 6.78 20.34
N ALA A 156 5.90 6.03 20.21
CA ALA A 156 4.94 5.77 21.28
C ALA A 156 5.28 4.53 22.14
N LEU A 157 6.30 3.75 21.77
CA LEU A 157 6.77 2.65 22.60
C LEU A 157 7.41 3.18 23.90
N PRO A 158 7.15 2.55 25.06
CA PRO A 158 7.68 2.97 26.36
C PRO A 158 9.20 2.76 26.50
#